data_AF-A0A9D2P678-F1
#
_entry.id   AF-A0A9D2P678-F1
#
_cell.length_a   1.000
_cell.length_b   1.000
_cell.length_c   1.000
_cell.angle_alpha   90.00
_cell.angle_beta   90.00
_cell.angle_gamma   90.00
#
_symmetry.space_group_name_H-M   'P 1'
#
loop_
_entity.id
_entity.type
_entity.pdbx_description
1 polymer ?
#
loop_
_entity_poly.entity_id
_entity_poly.type
_entity_poly.pdbx_seq_one_letter_code
_entity_poly.pdbx_strand_id
1 'polypeptide(L)'
;MDHTIALIRKSHDGDKEAREQLVEENIGLIWCVVKRFGGRGVETEDLFQIGSIGLLKAIDKFDLSYDVKFSTYAVPMISGEIKRFLRDDGMIKVSRSLKELAYKSLKAGEKLTDRLGREPTMEELSEELGVEKEELVQAM
;
A
#
# COMPACT_ATOMS: atom_id res chain seq x y z
N MET A 1 -17.62 -13.93 -17.51
CA MET A 1 -16.22 -13.77 -17.07
C MET A 1 -15.38 -13.11 -18.18
N ASP A 2 -15.86 -13.19 -19.42
CA ASP A 2 -15.23 -12.63 -20.63
C ASP A 2 -15.31 -11.11 -20.80
N HIS A 3 -16.30 -10.44 -20.20
CA HIS A 3 -16.53 -8.99 -20.39
C HIS A 3 -15.33 -8.14 -19.93
N THR A 4 -14.90 -8.28 -18.68
CA THR A 4 -13.78 -7.52 -18.13
C THR A 4 -12.48 -7.80 -18.90
N ILE A 5 -12.24 -9.05 -19.28
CA ILE A 5 -11.06 -9.45 -20.06
C ILE A 5 -11.10 -8.84 -21.48
N ALA A 6 -12.28 -8.83 -22.11
CA ALA A 6 -12.46 -8.20 -23.42
C ALA A 6 -12.22 -6.69 -23.36
N LEU A 7 -12.71 -6.01 -22.33
CA LEU A 7 -12.44 -4.59 -22.12
C LEU A 7 -10.95 -4.33 -21.85
N ILE A 8 -10.26 -5.17 -21.07
CA ILE A 8 -8.82 -5.02 -20.80
C ILE A 8 -8.03 -5.17 -22.11
N ARG A 9 -8.36 -6.18 -22.93
CA ARG A 9 -7.73 -6.36 -24.25
C ARG A 9 -7.91 -5.11 -25.12
N LYS A 10 -9.15 -4.61 -25.24
CA LYS A 10 -9.41 -3.36 -26.00
C LYS A 10 -8.64 -2.18 -25.45
N SER A 11 -8.58 -2.04 -24.12
CA SER A 11 -7.80 -0.98 -23.47
C SER A 11 -6.31 -1.09 -23.78
N HIS A 12 -5.75 -2.30 -23.88
CA HIS A 12 -4.35 -2.53 -24.29
C HIS A 12 -4.09 -2.17 -25.75
N ASP A 13 -5.09 -2.37 -26.60
CA ASP A 13 -5.07 -1.94 -28.01
C ASP A 13 -5.28 -0.42 -28.19
N GLY A 14 -5.43 0.34 -27.09
CA GLY A 14 -5.53 1.79 -27.08
C GLY A 14 -6.96 2.34 -27.06
N ASP A 15 -7.97 1.50 -26.89
CA ASP A 15 -9.37 1.91 -26.76
C ASP A 15 -9.59 2.66 -25.43
N LYS A 16 -9.85 3.97 -25.53
CA LYS A 16 -10.06 4.85 -24.37
C LYS A 16 -11.42 4.63 -23.73
N GLU A 17 -12.46 4.33 -24.51
CA GLU A 17 -13.81 4.09 -23.98
C GLU A 17 -13.82 2.79 -23.17
N ALA A 18 -13.13 1.76 -23.66
CA ALA A 18 -12.97 0.52 -22.90
C ALA A 18 -12.21 0.74 -21.58
N ARG A 19 -11.20 1.63 -21.58
CA ARG A 19 -10.45 2.00 -20.37
C ARG A 19 -11.33 2.75 -19.38
N GLU A 20 -12.10 3.73 -19.84
CA GLU A 20 -13.02 4.51 -19.00
C GLU A 20 -14.09 3.61 -18.39
N GLN A 21 -14.70 2.74 -19.20
CA GLN A 21 -15.67 1.76 -18.72
C GLN A 21 -15.08 0.81 -17.66
N LEU A 22 -13.85 0.33 -17.84
CA LEU A 22 -13.19 -0.49 -16.82
C LEU A 22 -13.01 0.25 -15.50
N VAL A 23 -12.66 1.54 -15.55
CA VAL A 23 -12.52 2.34 -14.34
C VAL A 23 -13.88 2.48 -13.67
N GLU A 24 -14.92 2.87 -14.41
CA GLU A 24 -16.29 3.04 -13.89
C GLU A 24 -16.84 1.77 -13.24
N GLU A 25 -16.74 0.63 -13.93
CA GLU A 25 -17.21 -0.68 -13.43
C GLU A 25 -16.47 -1.12 -12.15
N ASN A 26 -15.24 -0.63 -11.92
CA ASN A 26 -14.41 -1.00 -10.79
C ASN A 26 -14.27 0.10 -9.71
N ILE A 27 -15.03 1.20 -9.79
CA ILE A 27 -15.04 2.26 -8.75
C ILE A 27 -15.32 1.67 -7.36
N GLY A 28 -16.29 0.74 -7.26
CA GLY A 28 -16.63 0.09 -5.99
C GLY A 28 -15.48 -0.70 -5.38
N LEU A 29 -14.59 -1.27 -6.22
CA LEU A 29 -13.40 -1.98 -5.75
C LEU A 29 -12.42 -1.02 -5.06
N ILE A 30 -12.23 0.18 -5.62
CA ILE A 30 -11.36 1.21 -5.05
C ILE A 30 -11.86 1.59 -3.65
N TRP A 31 -13.15 1.90 -3.52
CA TRP A 31 -13.76 2.24 -2.23
C TRP A 31 -13.63 1.12 -1.19
N CYS A 32 -13.78 -0.13 -1.61
CA CYS A 32 -13.58 -1.29 -0.73
C CYS A 32 -12.16 -1.34 -0.15
N VAL A 33 -11.15 -1.05 -0.98
CA VAL A 33 -9.74 -1.01 -0.54
C VAL A 33 -9.48 0.21 0.33
N VAL A 34 -9.91 1.41 -0.10
CA VAL A 34 -9.71 2.69 0.60
C VAL A 34 -10.28 2.66 2.02
N LYS A 35 -11.44 2.03 2.24
CA LYS A 35 -12.06 1.90 3.57
C LYS A 35 -11.14 1.29 4.63
N ARG A 36 -10.16 0.46 4.23
CA ARG A 36 -9.16 -0.15 5.14
C ARG A 36 -8.05 0.82 5.58
N PHE A 37 -7.94 1.97 4.92
CA PHE A 37 -6.90 2.97 5.16
C PHE A 37 -7.44 4.28 5.75
N GLY A 38 -8.75 4.37 6.00
CA GLY A 38 -9.37 5.53 6.65
C GLY A 38 -8.84 5.80 8.06
N GLY A 39 -8.99 7.04 8.52
CA GLY A 39 -8.59 7.46 9.88
C GLY A 39 -7.08 7.63 10.09
N ARG A 40 -6.28 7.69 9.02
CA ARG A 40 -4.82 7.82 9.07
C ARG A 40 -4.32 9.25 8.82
N GLY A 41 -5.15 10.25 9.08
CA GLY A 41 -4.81 11.67 8.89
C GLY A 41 -4.78 12.14 7.43
N VAL A 42 -5.37 11.35 6.52
CA VAL A 42 -5.54 11.71 5.10
C VAL A 42 -7.01 11.60 4.75
N GLU A 43 -7.51 12.55 3.96
CA GLU A 43 -8.88 12.56 3.49
C GLU A 43 -9.19 11.34 2.61
N THR A 44 -10.39 10.81 2.75
CA THR A 44 -10.76 9.57 2.05
C THR A 44 -10.80 9.78 0.53
N GLU A 45 -11.12 10.99 0.08
CA GLU A 45 -11.11 11.38 -1.33
C GLU A 45 -9.70 11.35 -1.93
N ASP A 46 -8.68 11.79 -1.19
CA ASP A 46 -7.28 11.70 -1.63
C ASP A 46 -6.84 10.24 -1.76
N LEU A 47 -7.19 9.41 -0.77
CA LEU A 47 -6.93 7.96 -0.84
C LEU A 47 -7.64 7.31 -2.02
N PHE A 48 -8.83 7.77 -2.36
CA PHE A 48 -9.57 7.32 -3.54
C PHE A 48 -8.86 7.69 -4.84
N GLN A 49 -8.34 8.92 -4.97
CA GLN A 49 -7.56 9.33 -6.13
C GLN A 49 -6.28 8.49 -6.27
N ILE A 50 -5.55 8.29 -5.18
CA ILE A 50 -4.36 7.41 -5.17
C ILE A 50 -4.73 5.97 -5.53
N GLY A 51 -5.84 5.47 -4.99
CA GLY A 51 -6.36 4.15 -5.32
C GLY A 51 -6.73 4.01 -6.80
N SER A 52 -7.26 5.08 -7.40
CA SER A 52 -7.61 5.14 -8.83
C SER A 52 -6.37 5.04 -9.71
N ILE A 53 -5.25 5.67 -9.31
CA ILE A 53 -3.95 5.50 -9.97
C ILE A 53 -3.50 4.03 -9.92
N GLY A 54 -3.69 3.36 -8.77
CA GLY A 54 -3.39 1.93 -8.63
C GLY A 54 -4.23 1.04 -9.52
N LEU A 55 -5.52 1.34 -9.67
CA LEU A 55 -6.41 0.62 -10.58
C LEU A 55 -5.98 0.82 -12.05
N LEU A 56 -5.67 2.05 -12.46
CA LEU A 56 -5.20 2.34 -13.83
C LEU A 56 -3.94 1.55 -14.16
N LYS A 57 -2.96 1.51 -13.24
CA LYS A 57 -1.75 0.70 -13.40
C LYS A 57 -2.06 -0.79 -13.45
N ALA A 58 -3.07 -1.25 -12.71
CA ALA A 58 -3.50 -2.64 -12.76
C ALA A 58 -4.11 -2.98 -14.12
N ILE A 59 -4.96 -2.12 -14.69
CA ILE A 59 -5.52 -2.27 -16.04
C ILE A 59 -4.40 -2.33 -17.07
N ASP A 60 -3.47 -1.38 -17.02
CA ASP A 60 -2.38 -1.25 -18.00
C ASP A 60 -1.40 -2.45 -18.00
N LYS A 61 -1.27 -3.16 -16.88
CA LYS A 61 -0.24 -4.21 -16.69
C LYS A 61 -0.81 -5.61 -16.46
N PHE A 62 -2.12 -5.78 -16.44
CA PHE A 62 -2.73 -7.09 -16.21
C PHE A 62 -2.47 -8.01 -17.40
N ASP A 63 -1.74 -9.10 -17.19
CA ASP A 63 -1.50 -10.10 -18.21
C ASP A 63 -2.73 -11.01 -18.36
N LEU A 64 -3.27 -11.07 -19.57
CA LEU A 64 -4.45 -11.89 -19.89
C LEU A 64 -4.16 -13.40 -19.87
N SER A 65 -2.88 -13.80 -19.82
CA SER A 65 -2.47 -15.20 -19.64
C SER A 65 -2.61 -15.68 -18.19
N TYR A 66 -2.81 -14.77 -17.22
CA TYR A 66 -3.01 -15.16 -15.83
C TYR A 66 -4.38 -15.82 -15.63
N ASP A 67 -4.39 -17.02 -15.06
CA ASP A 67 -5.61 -17.74 -14.68
C ASP A 67 -6.18 -17.25 -13.33
N VAL A 68 -6.30 -15.93 -13.19
CA VAL A 68 -6.86 -15.29 -12.00
C VAL A 68 -7.85 -14.19 -12.37
N LYS A 69 -8.75 -13.86 -11.45
CA LYS A 69 -9.64 -12.71 -11.60
C LYS A 69 -8.81 -11.42 -11.60
N PHE A 70 -9.21 -10.45 -12.43
CA PHE A 70 -8.62 -9.11 -12.43
C PHE A 70 -8.59 -8.47 -11.03
N SER A 71 -9.65 -8.62 -10.23
CA SER A 71 -9.71 -8.10 -8.86
C SER A 71 -8.62 -8.65 -7.95
N THR A 72 -8.22 -9.92 -8.14
CA THR A 72 -7.11 -10.55 -7.40
C THR A 72 -5.79 -9.83 -7.66
N TYR A 73 -5.57 -9.34 -8.88
CA TYR A 73 -4.39 -8.57 -9.25
C TYR A 73 -4.51 -7.08 -8.87
N ALA A 74 -5.68 -6.49 -9.06
CA ALA A 74 -5.92 -5.07 -8.83
C ALA A 74 -5.86 -4.68 -7.34
N VAL A 75 -6.39 -5.50 -6.43
CA VAL A 75 -6.44 -5.17 -5.00
C VAL A 75 -5.04 -4.94 -4.39
N PRO A 76 -4.05 -5.83 -4.58
CA PRO A 76 -2.68 -5.58 -4.14
C PRO A 76 -2.06 -4.32 -4.76
N MET A 77 -2.33 -4.04 -6.03
CA MET A 77 -1.82 -2.84 -6.74
C MET A 77 -2.39 -1.56 -6.14
N ILE A 78 -3.71 -1.47 -5.96
CA ILE A 78 -4.40 -0.34 -5.33
C ILE A 78 -3.88 -0.14 -3.90
N SER A 79 -3.84 -1.21 -3.11
CA SER A 79 -3.34 -1.15 -1.74
C SER A 79 -1.87 -0.72 -1.67
N GLY A 80 -1.04 -1.14 -2.62
CA GLY A 80 0.37 -0.78 -2.70
C GLY A 80 0.58 0.71 -2.94
N GLU A 81 -0.17 1.29 -3.87
CA GLU A 81 -0.11 2.74 -4.16
C GLU A 81 -0.56 3.57 -2.93
N ILE A 82 -1.65 3.18 -2.27
CA ILE A 82 -2.13 3.86 -1.06
C ILE A 82 -1.10 3.77 0.08
N LYS A 83 -0.52 2.59 0.32
CA LYS A 83 0.54 2.42 1.33
C LYS A 83 1.78 3.26 1.02
N ARG A 84 2.17 3.33 -0.26
CA ARG A 84 3.30 4.15 -0.70
C ARG A 84 3.03 5.63 -0.45
N PHE A 85 1.83 6.11 -0.80
CA PHE A 85 1.42 7.48 -0.54
C PHE A 85 1.44 7.82 0.95
N LEU A 86 0.77 7.04 1.79
CA LEU A 86 0.73 7.25 3.24
C LEU A 86 2.12 7.26 3.89
N ARG A 87 3.04 6.46 3.36
CA ARG A 87 4.43 6.46 3.83
C ARG A 87 5.17 7.73 3.41
N ASP A 88 4.95 8.22 2.21
CA ASP A 88 5.72 9.33 1.64
C ASP A 88 5.14 10.71 2.06
N ASP A 89 3.83 10.85 2.31
CA ASP A 89 3.13 12.14 2.51
C ASP A 89 2.80 12.51 3.98
N GLY A 90 3.65 12.11 4.93
CA GLY A 90 3.46 12.50 6.34
C GLY A 90 3.71 14.00 6.58
N MET A 91 3.01 14.60 7.56
CA MET A 91 3.14 16.03 7.96
C MET A 91 4.59 16.48 8.18
N ILE A 92 5.45 15.57 8.63
CA ILE A 92 6.89 15.77 8.72
C ILE A 92 7.58 14.93 7.65
N LYS A 93 8.27 15.60 6.74
CA LYS A 93 9.08 14.96 5.69
C LYS A 93 10.41 14.47 6.27
N VAL A 94 10.39 13.26 6.84
CA VAL A 94 11.60 12.51 7.21
C VAL A 94 12.01 11.50 6.12
N SER A 95 13.25 11.01 6.17
CA SER A 95 13.77 10.07 5.18
C SER A 95 13.04 8.72 5.19
N ARG A 96 13.05 8.03 4.05
CA ARG A 96 12.41 6.70 3.91
C ARG A 96 12.99 5.66 4.86
N SER A 97 14.31 5.66 5.04
CA SER A 97 15.01 4.74 5.94
C SER A 97 14.55 4.91 7.40
N LEU A 98 14.35 6.15 7.84
CA LEU A 98 13.99 6.47 9.21
C LEU A 98 12.54 6.04 9.53
N LYS A 99 11.58 6.22 8.60
CA LYS A 99 10.21 5.68 8.78
C LYS A 99 10.16 4.16 8.78
N GLU A 100 10.96 3.51 7.93
CA GLU A 100 11.05 2.05 7.90
C GLU A 100 11.67 1.51 9.18
N LEU A 101 12.68 2.19 9.71
CA LEU A 101 13.27 1.86 11.00
C LEU A 101 12.23 2.00 12.12
N ALA A 102 11.53 3.13 12.21
CA ALA A 102 10.46 3.36 13.20
C ALA A 102 9.41 2.23 13.22
N TYR A 103 8.95 1.80 12.04
CA TYR A 103 7.97 0.72 11.92
C TYR A 103 8.54 -0.65 12.34
N LYS A 104 9.80 -0.94 11.96
CA LYS A 104 10.48 -2.16 12.41
C LYS A 104 10.67 -2.15 13.92
N SER A 105 11.01 -1.00 14.51
CA SER A 105 11.16 -0.81 15.95
C SER A 105 9.87 -1.08 16.70
N LEU A 106 8.72 -0.61 16.20
CA LEU A 106 7.43 -0.88 16.81
C LEU A 106 7.14 -2.40 16.83
N LYS A 107 7.35 -3.10 15.71
CA LYS A 107 7.15 -4.55 15.62
C LYS A 107 8.15 -5.37 16.44
N ALA A 108 9.41 -4.95 16.48
CA ALA A 108 10.43 -5.60 17.28
C ALA A 108 10.15 -5.39 18.78
N GLY A 109 9.67 -4.21 19.16
CA GLY A 109 9.21 -3.89 20.50
C GLY A 109 8.09 -4.81 20.97
N GLU A 110 7.06 -5.02 20.15
CA GLU A 110 5.96 -5.96 20.44
C GLU A 110 6.50 -7.39 20.65
N LYS A 111 7.35 -7.89 19.74
CA LYS A 111 7.93 -9.23 19.84
C LYS A 111 8.82 -9.42 21.06
N LEU A 112 9.63 -8.42 21.40
CA LEU A 112 10.49 -8.46 22.58
C LEU A 112 9.68 -8.37 23.86
N THR A 113 8.61 -7.56 23.88
CA THR A 113 7.69 -7.50 25.02
C THR A 113 7.06 -8.87 25.27
N ASP A 114 6.59 -9.54 24.23
CA ASP A 114 6.04 -10.91 24.33
C ASP A 114 7.07 -11.92 24.85
N ARG A 115 8.34 -11.79 24.46
CA ARG A 115 9.44 -12.68 24.89
C ARG A 115 9.95 -12.40 26.30
N LEU A 116 10.05 -11.14 26.69
CA LEU A 116 10.67 -10.68 27.93
C LEU A 116 9.64 -10.51 29.06
N GLY A 117 8.36 -10.40 28.74
CA GLY A 117 7.29 -10.11 29.71
C GLY A 117 7.36 -8.69 30.29
N ARG A 118 8.15 -7.81 29.68
CA ARG A 118 8.33 -6.39 30.03
C ARG A 118 8.68 -5.58 28.79
N GLU A 119 8.59 -4.26 28.88
CA GLU A 119 9.08 -3.38 27.82
C GLU A 119 10.60 -3.58 27.61
N PRO A 120 11.06 -3.73 26.36
CA PRO A 120 12.48 -3.83 26.03
C PRO A 120 13.19 -2.48 26.22
N THR A 121 14.48 -2.53 26.55
CA THR A 121 15.31 -1.32 26.59
C THR A 121 15.72 -0.88 25.18
N MET A 122 16.20 0.36 25.05
CA MET A 122 16.73 0.86 23.78
C MET A 122 17.94 0.06 23.28
N GLU A 123 18.80 -0.45 24.18
CA GLU A 123 19.90 -1.35 23.82
C GLU A 123 19.35 -2.65 23.20
N GLU A 124 18.44 -3.33 23.91
CA GLU A 124 17.86 -4.61 23.47
C GLU A 124 17.15 -4.47 22.11
N LEU A 125 16.48 -3.33 21.90
CA LEU A 125 15.79 -3.03 20.65
C LEU A 125 16.78 -2.73 19.51
N SER A 126 17.86 -1.99 19.79
CA SER A 126 18.91 -1.70 18.80
C SER A 126 19.67 -2.95 18.36
N GLU A 127 19.96 -3.86 19.30
CA GLU A 127 20.62 -5.13 19.04
C GLU A 127 19.74 -6.07 18.19
N GLU A 128 18.45 -6.20 18.52
CA GLU A 128 17.52 -7.04 17.74
C GLU A 128 17.32 -6.52 16.30
N LEU A 129 17.42 -5.20 16.10
CA LEU A 129 17.28 -4.56 14.79
C LEU A 129 18.60 -4.44 14.02
N GLY A 130 19.75 -4.62 14.69
CA GLY A 130 21.07 -4.47 14.10
C GLY A 130 21.37 -3.04 13.64
N VAL A 131 20.94 -2.03 14.40
CA VAL A 131 21.15 -0.60 14.11
C VAL A 131 21.84 0.10 15.27
N GLU A 132 22.49 1.23 14.99
CA GLU A 132 23.06 2.07 16.05
C GLU A 132 21.96 2.70 16.91
N LYS A 133 22.23 2.85 18.20
CA LYS A 133 21.26 3.40 19.17
C LYS A 133 20.84 4.82 18.80
N GLU A 134 21.77 5.64 18.33
CA GLU A 134 21.49 7.01 17.89
C GLU A 134 20.52 7.03 16.69
N GLU A 135 20.68 6.11 15.75
CA GLU A 135 19.79 6.00 14.58
C GLU A 135 18.38 5.56 15.01
N LEU A 136 18.31 4.63 15.97
CA LEU A 136 17.05 4.19 16.56
C LEU A 136 16.34 5.32 17.32
N VAL A 137 17.07 6.13 18.10
CA VAL A 137 16.52 7.28 18.81
C VAL A 137 15.98 8.32 17.84
N GLN A 138 16.65 8.56 16.71
CA GLN A 138 16.17 9.49 15.70
C GLN A 138 14.90 9.00 14.99
N ALA A 139 14.68 7.68 14.95
CA ALA A 139 13.53 7.07 14.31
C ALA A 139 12.27 6.99 15.18
N MET A 140 12.40 7.12 16.50
CA MET A 140 11.31 6.97 17.46
C MET A 140 10.60 8.28 17.81
#